data_AF-D7C2Q6-F1
#
_entry.id   AF-D7C2Q6-F1
#
_cell.length_a   1.000
_cell.length_b   1.000
_cell.length_c   1.000
_cell.angle_alpha   90.00
_cell.angle_beta   90.00
_cell.angle_gamma   90.00
#
_symmetry.space_group_name_H-M   'P 1'
#
loop_
_entity.id
_entity.type
_entity.pdbx_description
1 polymer ?
#
loop_
_entity_poly.entity_id
_entity_poly.type
_entity_poly.pdbx_seq_one_letter_code
_entity_poly.pdbx_strand_id
1 'polypeptide(L)'
;MMNASDTLDDADRRVVAALQVHPRAGCGEIGRILGEHERTVARRIQRLTASGIVRPTALYDVMRCGLGSSVHVRLEVESGASVRMAKELVSRNDFRGVITVSGRGNVLWCEVILSPERTLHSLMQNGIPGISAVRRLDAYVTLRTFATVAEWHAPLLSEKERRLLRESAVQPISKPKDRYPISPTDQRVAEALIKNARISLTSLAKELDFSVATAGRRVTALLERQMLYLRTEIEPALLGLLVEAQLCLKVRPAGVEAVGTALAALPEVRYCAAITGAHNLLVEVCLKHEADLYRFLGERLAHFADITEVDTELITHAYKRGSVIKDGTFAHGGEGH
;
A
#
# COMPACT_ATOMS: atom_id res chain seq x y z
N MET A 1 4.90 -23.50 1.72
CA MET A 1 5.71 -23.98 0.58
C MET A 1 4.94 -23.62 -0.68
N MET A 2 5.55 -22.90 -1.62
CA MET A 2 4.92 -22.52 -2.90
C MET A 2 4.71 -23.77 -3.76
N ASN A 3 3.50 -23.97 -4.29
CA ASN A 3 3.25 -25.06 -5.23
C ASN A 3 3.79 -24.67 -6.62
N ALA A 4 4.17 -25.66 -7.43
CA ALA A 4 4.66 -25.44 -8.79
C ALA A 4 3.63 -24.74 -9.72
N SER A 5 2.35 -24.67 -9.33
CA SER A 5 1.29 -23.92 -10.02
C SER A 5 1.25 -22.40 -9.72
N ASP A 6 2.08 -21.92 -8.78
CA ASP A 6 2.07 -20.53 -8.28
C ASP A 6 3.10 -19.63 -8.98
N THR A 7 3.81 -20.15 -9.98
CA THR A 7 4.74 -19.35 -10.78
C THR A 7 3.96 -18.51 -11.81
N LEU A 8 3.97 -17.19 -11.62
CA LEU A 8 3.38 -16.25 -12.58
C LEU A 8 4.26 -16.14 -13.82
N ASP A 9 3.69 -16.41 -14.99
CA ASP A 9 4.31 -16.11 -16.27
C ASP A 9 4.35 -14.58 -16.53
N ASP A 10 5.09 -14.14 -17.55
CA ASP A 10 5.23 -12.71 -17.84
C ASP A 10 3.88 -12.04 -18.16
N ALA A 11 2.99 -12.74 -18.86
CA ALA A 11 1.66 -12.27 -19.20
C ALA A 11 0.79 -12.07 -17.94
N ASP A 12 0.84 -12.99 -16.97
CA ASP A 12 0.18 -12.85 -15.68
C ASP A 12 0.67 -11.60 -14.96
N ARG A 13 1.99 -11.41 -14.87
CA ARG A 13 2.58 -10.26 -14.17
C ARG A 13 2.20 -8.93 -14.83
N ARG A 14 2.17 -8.89 -16.17
CA ARG A 14 1.74 -7.71 -16.94
C ARG A 14 0.25 -7.43 -16.79
N VAL A 15 -0.61 -8.46 -16.77
CA VAL A 15 -2.05 -8.30 -16.45
C VAL A 15 -2.25 -7.75 -15.05
N VAL A 16 -1.49 -8.23 -14.06
CA VAL A 16 -1.57 -7.70 -12.69
C VAL A 16 -1.05 -6.27 -12.60
N ALA A 17 0.04 -5.94 -13.28
CA ALA A 17 0.54 -4.56 -13.36
C ALA A 17 -0.50 -3.63 -14.01
N ALA A 18 -1.22 -4.09 -15.04
CA ALA A 18 -2.32 -3.31 -15.64
C ALA A 18 -3.46 -3.06 -14.65
N LEU A 19 -3.80 -4.07 -13.85
CA LEU A 19 -4.77 -3.93 -12.76
C LEU A 19 -4.24 -3.10 -11.58
N GLN A 20 -2.94 -2.93 -11.40
CA GLN A 20 -2.41 -1.97 -10.42
C GLN A 20 -2.57 -0.54 -10.91
N VAL A 21 -2.43 -0.30 -12.21
CA VAL A 21 -2.64 1.03 -12.84
C VAL A 21 -4.12 1.39 -12.90
N HIS A 22 -4.97 0.47 -13.36
CA HIS A 22 -6.42 0.64 -13.38
C HIS A 22 -7.13 -0.61 -12.80
N PRO A 23 -7.41 -0.62 -11.48
CA PRO A 23 -8.00 -1.78 -10.78
C PRO A 23 -9.37 -2.24 -11.28
N ARG A 24 -10.08 -1.41 -12.03
CA ARG A 24 -11.40 -1.70 -12.61
C ARG A 24 -11.40 -1.81 -14.15
N ALA A 25 -10.24 -1.77 -14.79
CA ALA A 25 -10.15 -1.95 -16.24
C ALA A 25 -10.86 -3.23 -16.70
N GLY A 26 -11.48 -3.15 -17.87
CA GLY A 26 -12.18 -4.27 -18.50
C GLY A 26 -11.21 -5.26 -19.12
N CYS A 27 -11.56 -6.55 -19.16
CA CYS A 27 -10.69 -7.58 -19.73
C CYS A 27 -10.35 -7.31 -21.22
N GLY A 28 -11.32 -6.85 -22.01
CA GLY A 28 -11.10 -6.50 -23.42
C GLY A 28 -10.20 -5.28 -23.61
N GLU A 29 -10.25 -4.32 -22.68
CA GLU A 29 -9.35 -3.17 -22.68
C GLU A 29 -7.91 -3.57 -22.36
N ILE A 30 -7.71 -4.33 -21.27
CA ILE A 30 -6.40 -4.86 -20.91
C ILE A 30 -5.84 -5.71 -22.05
N GLY A 31 -6.67 -6.58 -22.64
CA GLY A 31 -6.27 -7.41 -23.78
C GLY A 31 -5.75 -6.59 -24.96
N ARG A 32 -6.51 -5.58 -25.39
CA ARG A 32 -6.12 -4.68 -26.48
C ARG A 32 -4.81 -3.95 -26.20
N ILE A 33 -4.62 -3.47 -24.97
CA ILE A 33 -3.42 -2.70 -24.58
C ILE A 33 -2.18 -3.59 -24.50
N LEU A 34 -2.32 -4.80 -23.96
CA LEU A 34 -1.19 -5.73 -23.76
C LEU A 34 -0.93 -6.65 -24.96
N GLY A 35 -1.79 -6.65 -25.98
CA GLY A 35 -1.70 -7.56 -27.13
C GLY A 35 -2.20 -8.99 -26.84
N GLU A 36 -3.11 -9.13 -25.87
CA GLU A 36 -3.66 -10.41 -25.39
C GLU A 36 -5.14 -10.57 -25.76
N HIS A 37 -5.60 -11.80 -25.92
CA HIS A 37 -7.02 -12.06 -26.18
C HIS A 37 -7.86 -11.85 -24.90
N GLU A 38 -9.02 -11.21 -25.01
CA GLU A 38 -9.89 -10.88 -23.86
C GLU A 38 -10.21 -12.09 -22.97
N ARG A 39 -10.57 -13.23 -23.59
CA ARG A 39 -10.85 -14.48 -22.86
C ARG A 39 -9.64 -14.98 -22.06
N THR A 40 -8.43 -14.78 -22.58
CA THR A 40 -7.19 -15.15 -21.89
C THR A 40 -6.99 -14.27 -20.66
N VAL A 41 -7.15 -12.95 -20.80
CA VAL A 41 -7.08 -12.00 -19.69
C VAL A 41 -8.11 -12.34 -18.61
N ALA A 42 -9.37 -12.55 -19.00
CA ALA A 42 -10.44 -12.91 -18.07
C ALA A 42 -10.12 -14.19 -17.27
N ARG A 43 -9.67 -15.24 -17.96
CA ARG A 43 -9.25 -16.51 -17.34
C ARG A 43 -8.10 -16.30 -16.36
N ARG A 44 -7.09 -15.49 -16.71
CA ARG A 44 -5.94 -15.18 -15.83
C ARG A 44 -6.40 -14.44 -14.58
N ILE A 45 -7.16 -13.35 -14.72
CA ILE A 45 -7.67 -12.57 -13.58
C ILE A 45 -8.51 -13.45 -12.64
N GLN A 46 -9.40 -14.27 -13.19
CA GLN A 46 -10.24 -15.17 -12.40
C GLN A 46 -9.40 -16.17 -11.62
N ARG A 47 -8.43 -16.84 -12.27
CA ARG A 47 -7.53 -17.80 -11.63
C ARG A 47 -6.71 -17.16 -10.51
N LEU A 48 -6.13 -15.99 -10.76
CA LEU A 48 -5.28 -15.28 -9.79
C LEU A 48 -6.08 -14.76 -8.59
N THR A 49 -7.33 -14.36 -8.81
CA THR A 49 -8.23 -13.92 -7.74
C THR A 49 -8.74 -15.12 -6.92
N ALA A 50 -9.14 -16.21 -7.58
CA ALA A 50 -9.66 -17.41 -6.92
C ALA A 50 -8.59 -18.14 -6.09
N SER A 51 -7.33 -18.07 -6.50
CA SER A 51 -6.20 -18.62 -5.73
C SER A 51 -5.75 -17.72 -4.58
N GLY A 52 -6.29 -16.49 -4.47
CA GLY A 52 -5.84 -15.51 -3.49
C GLY A 52 -4.42 -15.01 -3.75
N ILE A 53 -3.88 -15.16 -4.96
CA ILE A 53 -2.59 -14.54 -5.36
C ILE A 53 -2.77 -13.04 -5.59
N VAL A 54 -3.92 -12.66 -6.17
CA VAL A 54 -4.30 -11.28 -6.43
C VAL A 54 -5.55 -10.95 -5.63
N ARG A 55 -5.53 -9.82 -4.93
CA ARG A 55 -6.70 -9.33 -4.18
C ARG A 55 -7.09 -7.92 -4.62
N PRO A 56 -8.25 -7.75 -5.28
CA PRO A 56 -8.83 -6.43 -5.47
C PRO A 56 -9.29 -5.86 -4.12
N THR A 57 -8.78 -4.71 -3.75
CA THR A 57 -9.08 -4.04 -2.47
C THR A 57 -9.04 -2.52 -2.64
N ALA A 58 -9.25 -1.77 -1.57
CA ALA A 58 -9.18 -0.33 -1.59
C ALA A 58 -8.48 0.20 -0.33
N LEU A 59 -7.89 1.38 -0.40
CA LEU A 59 -7.16 2.02 0.68
C LEU A 59 -7.73 3.41 0.94
N TYR A 60 -8.03 3.72 2.20
CA TYR A 60 -8.37 5.08 2.60
C TYR A 60 -7.17 6.00 2.47
N ASP A 61 -7.43 7.22 2.02
CA ASP A 61 -6.62 8.37 2.41
C ASP A 61 -7.05 8.81 3.81
N VAL A 62 -6.34 8.34 4.84
CA VAL A 62 -6.72 8.54 6.24
C VAL A 62 -6.74 10.03 6.60
N MET A 63 -5.72 10.76 6.16
CA MET A 63 -5.60 12.20 6.43
C MET A 63 -6.73 12.96 5.77
N ARG A 64 -6.99 12.65 4.49
CA ARG A 64 -8.05 13.30 3.74
C ARG A 64 -9.43 12.93 4.24
N CYS A 65 -9.65 11.71 4.73
CA CYS A 65 -10.92 11.32 5.35
C CYS A 65 -11.11 11.89 6.77
N GLY A 66 -10.08 12.49 7.37
CA GLY A 66 -10.12 12.97 8.75
C GLY A 66 -10.14 11.85 9.79
N LEU A 67 -9.69 10.65 9.43
CA LEU A 67 -9.74 9.44 10.26
C LEU A 67 -8.63 9.37 11.31
N GLY A 68 -7.67 10.29 11.27
CA GLY A 68 -6.56 10.33 12.21
C GLY A 68 -5.27 10.84 11.58
N SER A 69 -4.16 10.58 12.27
CA SER A 69 -2.80 10.81 11.77
C SER A 69 -2.10 9.49 11.47
N SER A 70 -1.40 9.38 10.33
CA SER A 70 -0.50 8.26 10.06
C SER A 70 0.80 8.46 10.85
N VAL A 71 1.16 7.46 11.65
CA VAL A 71 2.37 7.44 12.47
C VAL A 71 3.11 6.14 12.20
N HIS A 72 4.37 6.26 11.80
CA HIS A 72 5.27 5.11 11.69
C HIS A 72 5.87 4.83 13.06
N VAL A 73 5.72 3.60 13.52
CA VAL A 73 6.21 3.14 14.81
C VAL A 73 7.25 2.05 14.58
N ARG A 74 8.43 2.25 15.14
CA ARG A 74 9.49 1.25 15.21
C ARG A 74 9.45 0.61 16.59
N LEU A 75 9.17 -0.69 16.62
CA LEU A 75 9.04 -1.47 17.85
C LEU A 75 10.24 -2.40 17.96
N GLU A 76 11.08 -2.19 18.97
CA GLU A 76 12.02 -3.21 19.43
C GLU A 76 11.33 -4.07 20.48
N VAL A 77 11.13 -5.35 20.18
CA VAL A 77 10.48 -6.30 21.07
C VAL A 77 11.49 -7.24 21.73
N GLU A 78 11.04 -8.07 22.65
CA GLU A 78 11.88 -9.14 23.20
C GLU A 78 12.31 -10.14 22.11
N SER A 79 13.47 -10.80 22.33
CA SER A 79 13.98 -11.80 21.39
C SER A 79 12.97 -12.93 21.22
N GLY A 80 12.71 -13.33 19.96
CA GLY A 80 11.71 -14.35 19.63
C GLY A 80 10.26 -13.89 19.68
N ALA A 81 9.96 -12.67 20.14
CA ALA A 81 8.59 -12.16 20.23
C ALA A 81 8.07 -11.52 18.92
N SER A 82 8.94 -11.20 17.96
CA SER A 82 8.59 -10.42 16.76
C SER A 82 7.50 -11.06 15.90
N VAL A 83 7.60 -12.37 15.64
CA VAL A 83 6.60 -13.09 14.83
C VAL A 83 5.25 -13.16 15.54
N ARG A 84 5.24 -13.46 16.84
CA ARG A 84 4.00 -13.49 17.65
C ARG A 84 3.35 -12.12 17.67
N MET A 85 4.15 -11.09 17.95
CA MET A 85 3.72 -9.70 17.98
C MET A 85 3.12 -9.27 16.64
N ALA A 86 3.79 -9.59 15.53
CA ALA A 86 3.29 -9.25 14.21
C ALA A 86 1.91 -9.88 13.96
N LYS A 87 1.72 -11.16 14.32
CA LYS A 87 0.42 -11.86 14.19
C LYS A 87 -0.68 -11.26 15.08
N GLU A 88 -0.35 -10.77 16.26
CA GLU A 88 -1.30 -10.05 17.12
C GLU A 88 -1.69 -8.70 16.51
N LEU A 89 -0.71 -7.98 15.96
CA LEU A 89 -0.87 -6.65 15.38
C LEU A 89 -1.69 -6.63 14.10
N VAL A 90 -1.56 -7.63 13.23
CA VAL A 90 -2.26 -7.62 11.93
C VAL A 90 -3.78 -7.63 12.07
N SER A 91 -4.30 -8.21 13.15
CA SER A 91 -5.73 -8.28 13.43
C SER A 91 -6.34 -6.93 13.86
N ARG A 92 -5.50 -5.93 14.16
CA ARG A 92 -5.96 -4.62 14.61
C ARG A 92 -6.17 -3.66 13.46
N ASN A 93 -7.27 -2.92 13.48
CA ASN A 93 -7.64 -1.97 12.42
C ASN A 93 -6.80 -0.69 12.40
N ASP A 94 -6.25 -0.30 13.55
CA ASP A 94 -5.34 0.84 13.69
C ASP A 94 -3.97 0.57 13.04
N PHE A 95 -3.55 -0.69 12.88
CA PHE A 95 -2.34 -1.07 12.16
C PHE A 95 -2.62 -1.24 10.67
N ARG A 96 -2.02 -0.40 9.83
CA ARG A 96 -2.17 -0.42 8.36
C ARG A 96 -1.05 -1.21 7.69
N GLY A 97 0.15 -1.14 8.24
CA GLY A 97 1.33 -1.88 7.83
C GLY A 97 1.97 -2.55 9.05
N VAL A 98 2.40 -3.80 8.90
CA VAL A 98 3.18 -4.53 9.91
C VAL A 98 4.24 -5.31 9.15
N ILE A 99 5.49 -4.94 9.34
CA ILE A 99 6.64 -5.56 8.69
C ILE A 99 7.74 -5.86 9.71
N THR A 100 8.52 -6.89 9.45
CA THR A 100 9.81 -7.12 10.11
C THR A 100 10.92 -6.74 9.17
N VAL A 101 12.02 -6.23 9.74
CA VAL A 101 13.15 -5.74 8.96
C VAL A 101 14.45 -6.42 9.37
N SER A 102 15.47 -6.30 8.51
CA SER A 102 16.83 -6.77 8.77
C SER A 102 17.52 -5.90 9.82
N GLY A 103 18.56 -6.44 10.45
CA GLY A 103 19.30 -5.76 11.51
C GLY A 103 19.17 -6.54 12.81
N ARG A 104 18.78 -5.87 13.91
CA ARG A 104 18.47 -6.56 15.17
C ARG A 104 17.19 -7.38 14.98
N GLY A 105 17.27 -8.71 15.10
CA GLY A 105 16.21 -9.69 14.75
C GLY A 105 14.90 -9.63 15.57
N ASN A 106 14.63 -8.52 16.22
CA ASN A 106 13.52 -8.25 17.12
C ASN A 106 12.86 -6.89 16.83
N VAL A 107 12.97 -6.37 15.61
CA VAL A 107 12.39 -5.09 15.21
C VAL A 107 11.18 -5.29 14.28
N LEU A 108 10.08 -4.61 14.61
CA LEU A 108 8.95 -4.40 13.71
C LEU A 108 8.89 -2.94 13.31
N TRP A 109 8.53 -2.70 12.05
CA TRP A 109 8.05 -1.41 11.58
C TRP A 109 6.56 -1.50 11.31
N CYS A 110 5.83 -0.52 11.82
CA CYS A 110 4.38 -0.49 11.73
C CYS A 110 3.91 0.88 11.26
N GLU A 111 3.01 0.92 10.31
CA GLU A 111 2.21 2.11 10.06
C GLU A 111 0.94 2.02 10.91
N VAL A 112 0.74 2.99 11.80
CA VAL A 112 -0.38 3.06 12.73
C VAL A 112 -1.20 4.32 12.48
N ILE A 113 -2.52 4.19 12.42
CA ILE A 113 -3.42 5.32 12.43
C ILE A 113 -3.75 5.68 13.87
N LEU A 114 -3.28 6.84 14.31
CA LEU A 114 -3.74 7.44 15.56
C LEU A 114 -5.06 8.14 15.29
N SER A 115 -6.13 7.60 15.86
CA SER A 115 -7.45 8.22 15.82
C SER A 115 -7.42 9.61 16.49
N PRO A 116 -8.34 10.52 16.13
CA PRO A 116 -8.37 11.88 16.69
C PRO A 116 -8.43 11.93 18.22
N GLU A 117 -8.99 10.90 18.86
CA GLU A 117 -9.12 10.79 20.32
C GLU A 117 -7.83 10.31 21.00
N ARG A 118 -6.87 9.76 20.24
CA ARG A 118 -5.58 9.27 20.75
C ARG A 118 -4.47 10.26 20.43
N THR A 119 -3.76 10.68 21.48
CA THR A 119 -2.60 11.56 21.31
C THR A 119 -1.32 10.76 21.13
N LEU A 120 -0.37 11.33 20.39
CA LEU A 120 1.00 10.80 20.32
C LEU A 120 1.60 10.67 21.73
N HIS A 121 1.32 11.63 22.62
CA HIS A 121 1.76 11.57 24.01
C HIS A 121 1.28 10.30 24.73
N SER A 122 0.00 9.94 24.59
CA SER A 122 -0.53 8.70 25.20
C SER A 122 0.13 7.45 24.64
N LEU A 123 0.41 7.40 23.32
CA LEU A 123 1.18 6.32 22.71
C LEU A 123 2.61 6.23 23.29
N MET A 124 3.26 7.37 23.53
CA MET A 124 4.63 7.40 24.08
C MET A 124 4.67 7.00 25.56
N GLN A 125 3.71 7.44 26.36
CA GLN A 125 3.69 7.15 27.80
C GLN A 125 3.18 5.75 28.11
N ASN A 126 2.12 5.32 27.42
CA ASN A 126 1.41 4.08 27.74
C ASN A 126 1.72 2.93 26.77
N GLY A 127 2.51 3.20 25.72
CA GLY A 127 2.75 2.24 24.65
C GLY A 127 1.48 1.96 23.83
N ILE A 128 1.49 0.82 23.14
CA ILE A 128 0.33 0.35 22.37
C ILE A 128 -0.58 -0.48 23.31
N PRO A 129 -1.86 -0.11 23.47
CA PRO A 129 -2.75 -0.82 24.39
C PRO A 129 -2.89 -2.31 24.04
N GLY A 130 -2.79 -3.15 25.06
CA GLY A 130 -2.89 -4.61 24.93
C GLY A 130 -1.63 -5.28 24.41
N ILE A 131 -0.53 -4.53 24.29
CA ILE A 131 0.74 -5.05 23.79
C ILE A 131 1.80 -4.96 24.88
N SER A 132 2.25 -6.13 25.34
CA SER A 132 3.35 -6.31 26.27
C SER A 132 4.61 -6.76 25.52
N ALA A 133 5.79 -6.69 26.14
CA ALA A 133 7.09 -7.08 25.55
C ALA A 133 7.71 -6.12 24.50
N VAL A 134 7.30 -4.85 24.49
CA VAL A 134 8.01 -3.77 23.76
C VAL A 134 9.10 -3.21 24.66
N ARG A 135 10.36 -3.33 24.23
CA ARG A 135 11.54 -2.79 24.92
C ARG A 135 11.78 -1.32 24.58
N ARG A 136 11.54 -0.96 23.32
CA ARG A 136 11.68 0.40 22.81
C ARG A 136 10.62 0.66 21.75
N LEU A 137 10.07 1.87 21.81
CA LEU A 137 9.12 2.39 20.85
C LEU A 137 9.62 3.76 20.39
N ASP A 138 9.94 3.87 19.10
CA ASP A 138 10.15 5.15 18.44
C ASP A 138 8.94 5.42 17.53
N ALA A 139 8.45 6.66 17.50
CA ALA A 139 7.31 7.05 16.68
C ALA A 139 7.60 8.30 15.85
N TYR A 140 7.16 8.25 14.59
CA TYR A 140 7.43 9.24 13.57
C TYR A 140 6.12 9.61 12.89
N VAL A 141 5.66 10.85 13.09
CA VAL A 141 4.40 11.33 12.51
C VAL A 141 4.64 11.67 11.05
N THR A 142 3.75 11.17 10.17
CA THR A 142 3.73 11.57 8.75
C THR A 142 3.21 12.99 8.63
N LEU A 143 4.05 13.89 8.12
CA LEU A 143 3.72 15.31 7.89
C LEU A 143 3.19 15.54 6.47
N ARG A 144 3.72 14.78 5.51
CA ARG A 144 3.32 14.85 4.11
C ARG A 144 3.62 13.53 3.41
N THR A 145 2.70 13.07 2.58
CA THR A 145 2.90 11.90 1.72
C THR A 145 3.15 12.36 0.28
N PHE A 146 4.25 11.90 -0.33
CA PHE A 146 4.58 12.16 -1.73
C PHE A 146 4.14 11.00 -2.65
N ALA A 147 4.27 9.76 -2.18
CA ALA A 147 3.78 8.57 -2.85
C ALA A 147 3.20 7.59 -1.83
N THR A 148 2.04 7.01 -2.15
CA THR A 148 1.43 5.94 -1.38
C THR A 148 1.57 4.60 -2.10
N VAL A 149 1.56 3.51 -1.33
CA VAL A 149 1.48 2.15 -1.88
C VAL A 149 0.21 1.92 -2.70
N ALA A 150 -0.82 2.77 -2.53
CA ALA A 150 -2.07 2.68 -3.27
C ALA A 150 -1.88 2.95 -4.76
N GLU A 151 -1.06 3.95 -5.08
CA GLU A 151 -0.84 4.45 -6.44
C GLU A 151 0.33 3.75 -7.16
N TRP A 152 1.20 3.08 -6.40
CA TRP A 152 2.37 2.40 -6.95
C TRP A 152 2.00 1.20 -7.84
N HIS A 153 2.61 1.05 -9.01
CA HIS A 153 2.45 -0.14 -9.86
C HIS A 153 3.83 -0.71 -10.17
N ALA A 154 3.89 -2.03 -10.35
CA ALA A 154 5.15 -2.66 -10.71
C ALA A 154 5.63 -2.18 -12.09
N PRO A 155 6.95 -1.95 -12.27
CA PRO A 155 7.52 -1.43 -13.50
C PRO A 155 7.63 -2.49 -14.61
N LEU A 156 6.49 -3.09 -14.96
CA LEU A 156 6.35 -4.14 -15.97
C LEU A 156 5.61 -3.66 -17.22
N LEU A 157 5.07 -2.44 -17.18
CA LEU A 157 4.39 -1.79 -18.30
C LEU A 157 5.21 -0.64 -18.84
N SER A 158 5.16 -0.46 -20.16
CA SER A 158 5.69 0.71 -20.84
C SER A 158 4.89 1.96 -20.48
N GLU A 159 5.48 3.14 -20.68
CA GLU A 159 4.80 4.41 -20.42
C GLU A 159 3.53 4.58 -21.27
N LYS A 160 3.56 4.10 -22.53
CA LYS A 160 2.39 4.13 -23.41
C LYS A 160 1.23 3.31 -22.85
N GLU A 161 1.49 2.08 -22.40
CA GLU A 161 0.46 1.20 -21.84
C GLU A 161 -0.14 1.80 -20.57
N ARG A 162 0.70 2.35 -19.69
CA ARG A 162 0.25 3.03 -18.46
C ARG A 162 -0.65 4.22 -18.77
N ARG A 163 -0.27 5.04 -19.75
CA ARG A 163 -1.09 6.19 -20.17
C ARG A 163 -2.46 5.76 -20.67
N LEU A 164 -2.52 4.76 -21.55
CA LEU A 164 -3.78 4.25 -22.10
C LEU A 164 -4.72 3.70 -21.00
N LEU A 165 -4.16 2.99 -20.00
CA LEU A 165 -4.95 2.49 -18.86
C LEU A 165 -5.46 3.62 -17.96
N ARG A 166 -4.74 4.73 -17.85
CA ARG A 166 -5.14 5.88 -17.04
C ARG A 166 -6.22 6.72 -17.71
N GLU A 167 -6.28 6.74 -19.04
CA GLU A 167 -7.27 7.53 -19.80
C GLU A 167 -8.73 7.12 -19.50
N SER A 168 -8.97 5.84 -19.21
CA SER A 168 -10.30 5.30 -18.87
C SER A 168 -10.59 5.27 -17.36
N ALA A 169 -9.59 5.51 -16.52
CA ALA A 169 -9.76 5.54 -15.07
C ALA A 169 -10.51 6.81 -14.61
N VAL A 170 -11.17 6.70 -13.45
CA VAL A 170 -11.78 7.86 -12.79
C VAL A 170 -10.68 8.85 -12.42
N GLN A 171 -10.79 10.08 -12.93
CA GLN A 171 -9.80 11.11 -12.69
C GLN A 171 -10.07 11.82 -11.35
N PRO A 172 -9.02 12.13 -10.57
CA PRO A 172 -9.18 12.96 -9.39
C PRO A 172 -9.60 14.39 -9.80
N ILE A 173 -10.26 15.08 -8.88
CA ILE A 173 -10.56 16.51 -9.04
C ILE A 173 -9.23 17.28 -9.03
N SER A 174 -9.06 18.27 -9.91
CA SER A 174 -7.78 18.96 -10.12
C SER A 174 -7.20 19.66 -8.88
N LYS A 175 -8.06 20.02 -7.91
CA LYS A 175 -7.67 20.58 -6.60
C LYS A 175 -8.59 20.02 -5.52
N PRO A 176 -8.31 18.82 -5.00
CA PRO A 176 -9.11 18.24 -3.94
C PRO A 176 -8.84 19.02 -2.65
N LYS A 177 -9.86 19.14 -1.78
CA LYS A 177 -9.65 19.69 -0.44
C LYS A 177 -8.69 18.80 0.35
N ASP A 178 -7.97 19.42 1.29
CA ASP A 178 -7.08 18.70 2.20
C ASP A 178 -7.84 17.70 3.09
N ARG A 179 -9.10 17.99 3.40
CA ARG A 179 -9.97 17.11 4.21
C ARG A 179 -11.41 17.08 3.73
N TYR A 180 -11.99 15.89 3.77
CA TYR A 180 -13.38 15.53 3.59
C TYR A 180 -13.76 14.55 4.71
N PRO A 181 -14.45 14.99 5.78
CA PRO A 181 -14.99 14.07 6.77
C PRO A 181 -15.82 12.99 6.07
N ILE A 182 -15.44 11.73 6.23
CA ILE A 182 -16.16 10.62 5.61
C ILE A 182 -17.51 10.44 6.31
N SER A 183 -18.60 10.38 5.52
CA SER A 183 -19.92 10.11 6.08
C SER A 183 -20.06 8.62 6.43
N PRO A 184 -20.93 8.24 7.40
CA PRO A 184 -21.16 6.82 7.71
C PRO A 184 -21.62 6.00 6.49
N THR A 185 -22.37 6.63 5.57
CA THR A 185 -22.79 6.02 4.31
C THR A 185 -21.62 5.78 3.36
N ASP A 186 -20.74 6.78 3.19
CA ASP A 186 -19.55 6.64 2.34
C ASP A 186 -18.56 5.62 2.93
N GLN A 187 -18.48 5.54 4.26
CA GLN A 187 -17.71 4.53 4.97
C GLN A 187 -18.21 3.11 4.65
N ARG A 188 -19.54 2.87 4.68
CA ARG A 188 -20.12 1.56 4.28
C ARG A 188 -19.77 1.19 2.84
N VAL A 189 -19.79 2.17 1.93
CA VAL A 189 -19.37 1.96 0.52
C VAL A 189 -17.89 1.59 0.45
N ALA A 190 -17.04 2.33 1.16
CA ALA A 190 -15.62 2.07 1.18
C ALA A 190 -15.27 0.72 1.82
N GLU A 191 -15.95 0.31 2.89
CA GLU A 191 -15.79 -1.02 3.52
C GLU A 191 -16.12 -2.17 2.55
N ALA A 192 -17.18 -2.04 1.76
CA ALA A 192 -17.50 -3.02 0.71
C ALA A 192 -16.41 -3.06 -0.39
N LEU A 193 -15.88 -1.90 -0.80
CA LEU A 193 -14.79 -1.82 -1.77
C LEU A 193 -13.45 -2.35 -1.21
N ILE A 194 -13.19 -2.21 0.09
CA ILE A 194 -12.01 -2.78 0.75
C ILE A 194 -12.08 -4.32 0.70
N LYS A 195 -13.27 -4.91 0.89
CA LYS A 195 -13.48 -6.35 0.75
C LYS A 195 -13.27 -6.80 -0.70
N ASN A 196 -13.85 -6.09 -1.66
CA ASN A 196 -13.69 -6.36 -3.08
C ASN A 196 -13.83 -5.09 -3.92
N ALA A 197 -12.70 -4.53 -4.37
CA ALA A 197 -12.72 -3.31 -5.16
C ALA A 197 -13.34 -3.47 -6.54
N ARG A 198 -13.52 -4.69 -7.04
CA ARG A 198 -14.14 -4.99 -8.33
C ARG A 198 -15.62 -5.41 -8.22
N ILE A 199 -16.23 -5.27 -7.03
CA ILE A 199 -17.68 -5.50 -6.87
C ILE A 199 -18.47 -4.64 -7.87
N SER A 200 -19.45 -5.27 -8.54
CA SER A 200 -20.32 -4.58 -9.50
C SER A 200 -21.20 -3.56 -8.78
N LEU A 201 -21.57 -2.47 -9.46
CA LEU A 201 -22.46 -1.47 -8.85
C LEU A 201 -23.82 -2.07 -8.47
N THR A 202 -24.31 -3.06 -9.22
CA THR A 202 -25.56 -3.77 -8.92
C THR A 202 -25.44 -4.60 -7.64
N SER A 203 -24.35 -5.36 -7.49
CA SER A 203 -24.09 -6.15 -6.29
C SER A 203 -23.88 -5.26 -5.07
N LEU A 204 -23.11 -4.18 -5.22
CA LEU A 204 -22.87 -3.20 -4.17
C LEU A 204 -24.17 -2.50 -3.73
N ALA A 205 -25.00 -2.11 -4.69
CA ALA A 205 -26.31 -1.50 -4.41
C ALA A 205 -27.22 -2.46 -3.64
N LYS A 206 -27.25 -3.74 -4.03
CA LYS A 206 -28.00 -4.77 -3.31
C LYS A 206 -27.48 -5.00 -1.89
N GLU A 207 -26.16 -5.10 -1.71
CA GLU A 207 -25.53 -5.32 -0.40
C GLU A 207 -25.80 -4.16 0.58
N LEU A 208 -25.81 -2.92 0.08
CA LEU A 208 -25.92 -1.73 0.91
C LEU A 208 -27.34 -1.15 1.00
N ASP A 209 -28.31 -1.77 0.33
CA ASP A 209 -29.69 -1.30 0.19
C ASP A 209 -29.79 0.11 -0.46
N PHE A 210 -29.09 0.27 -1.59
CA PHE A 210 -29.12 1.47 -2.42
C PHE A 210 -29.74 1.20 -3.79
N SER A 211 -30.08 2.28 -4.50
CA SER A 211 -30.20 2.20 -5.96
C SER A 211 -28.82 2.10 -6.62
N VAL A 212 -28.76 1.48 -7.80
CA VAL A 212 -27.51 1.38 -8.60
C VAL A 212 -26.92 2.77 -8.90
N ALA A 213 -27.79 3.76 -9.16
CA ALA A 213 -27.38 5.14 -9.39
C ALA A 213 -26.73 5.77 -8.14
N THR A 214 -27.30 5.54 -6.95
CA THR A 214 -26.72 6.02 -5.68
C THR A 214 -25.36 5.36 -5.41
N ALA A 215 -25.25 4.04 -5.59
CA ALA A 215 -23.97 3.33 -5.45
C ALA A 215 -22.90 3.91 -6.41
N GLY A 216 -23.25 4.10 -7.68
CA GLY A 216 -22.35 4.67 -8.69
C GLY A 216 -21.86 6.08 -8.34
N ARG A 217 -22.77 6.97 -7.93
CA ARG A 217 -22.42 8.34 -7.51
C ARG A 217 -21.49 8.35 -6.30
N ARG A 218 -21.74 7.48 -5.31
CA ARG A 218 -20.95 7.38 -4.07
C ARG A 218 -19.54 6.86 -4.33
N VAL A 219 -19.41 5.79 -5.11
CA VAL A 219 -18.10 5.26 -5.53
C VAL A 219 -17.32 6.34 -6.27
N THR A 220 -17.94 6.99 -7.27
CA THR A 220 -17.29 8.04 -8.06
C THR A 220 -16.81 9.18 -7.17
N ALA A 221 -17.64 9.66 -6.25
CA ALA A 221 -17.27 10.74 -5.32
C ALA A 221 -16.09 10.37 -4.41
N LEU A 222 -16.02 9.13 -3.92
CA LEU A 222 -14.89 8.65 -3.10
C LEU A 222 -13.56 8.66 -3.88
N LEU A 223 -13.60 8.27 -5.15
CA LEU A 223 -12.42 8.22 -6.03
C LEU A 223 -12.00 9.61 -6.51
N GLU A 224 -12.94 10.41 -7.01
CA GLU A 224 -12.69 11.78 -7.50
C GLU A 224 -12.11 12.69 -6.40
N ARG A 225 -12.59 12.54 -5.16
CA ARG A 225 -12.09 13.27 -4.00
C ARG A 225 -10.83 12.67 -3.40
N GLN A 226 -10.32 11.58 -3.96
CA GLN A 226 -9.15 10.84 -3.46
C GLN A 226 -9.28 10.44 -1.98
N MET A 227 -10.51 10.18 -1.53
CA MET A 227 -10.77 9.66 -0.18
C MET A 227 -10.48 8.16 -0.11
N LEU A 228 -10.61 7.48 -1.25
CA LEU A 228 -10.38 6.06 -1.40
C LEU A 228 -9.62 5.80 -2.70
N TYR A 229 -8.58 4.97 -2.63
CA TYR A 229 -7.84 4.49 -3.79
C TYR A 229 -8.15 3.01 -4.00
N LEU A 230 -8.59 2.63 -5.20
CA LEU A 230 -8.72 1.22 -5.54
C LEU A 230 -7.33 0.63 -5.74
N ARG A 231 -7.19 -0.65 -5.43
CA ARG A 231 -5.91 -1.37 -5.43
C ARG A 231 -6.07 -2.79 -5.92
N THR A 232 -5.05 -3.27 -6.61
CA THR A 232 -4.84 -4.69 -6.88
C THR A 232 -3.62 -5.14 -6.08
N GLU A 233 -3.85 -5.83 -4.98
CA GLU A 233 -2.79 -6.25 -4.07
C GLU A 233 -2.20 -7.59 -4.49
N ILE A 234 -0.88 -7.66 -4.47
CA ILE A 234 -0.07 -8.82 -4.82
C ILE A 234 1.28 -8.75 -4.09
N GLU A 235 1.85 -9.90 -3.73
CA GLU A 235 3.23 -9.96 -3.23
C GLU A 235 4.24 -9.51 -4.30
N PRO A 236 5.08 -8.48 -4.07
CA PRO A 236 6.07 -8.02 -5.04
C PRO A 236 6.99 -9.12 -5.56
N ALA A 237 7.34 -10.11 -4.71
CA ALA A 237 8.16 -11.24 -5.12
C ALA A 237 7.54 -12.06 -6.27
N LEU A 238 6.21 -12.16 -6.33
CA LEU A 238 5.51 -12.84 -7.43
C LEU A 238 5.57 -12.07 -8.75
N LEU A 239 5.82 -10.76 -8.68
CA LEU A 239 6.11 -9.91 -9.83
C LEU A 239 7.60 -9.89 -10.22
N GLY A 240 8.44 -10.64 -9.49
CA GLY A 240 9.89 -10.67 -9.68
C GLY A 240 10.65 -9.56 -8.95
N LEU A 241 10.03 -8.88 -7.99
CA LEU A 241 10.64 -7.88 -7.13
C LEU A 241 10.95 -8.53 -5.78
N LEU A 242 12.12 -9.17 -5.68
CA LEU A 242 12.49 -10.02 -4.54
C LEU A 242 13.10 -9.25 -3.37
N VAL A 243 13.49 -8.00 -3.59
CA VAL A 243 14.13 -7.16 -2.58
C VAL A 243 13.21 -6.00 -2.24
N GLU A 244 12.90 -5.89 -0.96
CA GLU A 244 12.16 -4.79 -0.38
C GLU A 244 13.03 -4.13 0.69
N ALA A 245 13.08 -2.79 0.70
CA ALA A 245 13.87 -2.06 1.69
C ALA A 245 13.15 -0.81 2.15
N GLN A 246 13.29 -0.52 3.43
CA GLN A 246 12.89 0.73 4.04
C GLN A 246 14.12 1.60 4.25
N LEU A 247 14.06 2.82 3.73
CA LEU A 247 15.13 3.80 3.76
C LEU A 247 14.67 5.00 4.59
N CYS A 248 15.36 5.25 5.70
CA CYS A 248 15.19 6.48 6.48
C CYS A 248 16.26 7.47 6.01
N LEU A 249 15.83 8.56 5.37
CA LEU A 249 16.73 9.55 4.82
C LEU A 249 16.75 10.80 5.69
N LYS A 250 17.95 11.37 5.85
CA LYS A 250 18.12 12.72 6.37
C LYS A 250 18.37 13.63 5.19
N VAL A 251 17.43 14.53 4.96
CA VAL A 251 17.47 15.51 3.87
C VAL A 251 17.55 16.90 4.47
N ARG A 252 18.34 17.80 3.88
CA ARG A 252 18.33 19.21 4.29
C ARG A 252 16.89 19.76 4.22
N PRO A 253 16.41 20.54 5.20
CA PRO A 253 15.02 20.97 5.24
C PRO A 253 14.50 21.63 3.95
N ALA A 254 15.33 22.45 3.29
CA ALA A 254 14.98 23.09 2.03
C ALA A 254 14.82 22.11 0.84
N GLY A 255 15.47 20.95 0.90
CA GLY A 255 15.46 19.94 -0.16
C GLY A 255 14.36 18.88 -0.02
N VAL A 256 13.71 18.76 1.14
CA VAL A 256 12.71 17.69 1.42
C VAL A 256 11.63 17.62 0.35
N GLU A 257 11.12 18.79 -0.07
CA GLU A 257 10.06 18.89 -1.08
C GLU A 257 10.50 18.37 -2.46
N ALA A 258 11.67 18.81 -2.91
CA ALA A 258 12.21 18.47 -4.21
C ALA A 258 12.62 16.99 -4.26
N VAL A 259 13.34 16.53 -3.24
CA VAL A 259 13.78 15.14 -3.10
C VAL A 259 12.58 14.20 -2.98
N GLY A 260 11.62 14.52 -2.11
CA GLY A 260 10.42 13.69 -1.92
C GLY A 260 9.59 13.55 -3.19
N THR A 261 9.35 14.65 -3.90
CA THR A 261 8.66 14.64 -5.21
C THR A 261 9.40 13.82 -6.26
N ALA A 262 10.73 13.98 -6.35
CA ALA A 262 11.53 13.27 -7.33
C ALA A 262 11.61 11.76 -7.06
N LEU A 263 11.76 11.37 -5.79
CA LEU A 263 11.77 9.96 -5.37
C LEU A 263 10.41 9.31 -5.61
N ALA A 264 9.30 9.99 -5.29
CA ALA A 264 7.95 9.51 -5.53
C ALA A 264 7.65 9.21 -7.02
N ALA A 265 8.37 9.84 -7.95
CA ALA A 265 8.24 9.57 -9.38
C ALA A 265 9.03 8.33 -9.85
N LEU A 266 9.91 7.78 -9.01
CA LEU A 266 10.72 6.62 -9.38
C LEU A 266 9.90 5.33 -9.31
N PRO A 267 9.98 4.45 -10.32
CA PRO A 267 9.22 3.20 -10.34
C PRO A 267 9.56 2.24 -9.20
N GLU A 268 10.78 2.31 -8.67
CA GLU A 268 11.23 1.47 -7.56
C GLU A 268 10.59 1.90 -6.24
N VAL A 269 10.17 3.17 -6.10
CA VAL A 269 9.67 3.77 -4.86
C VAL A 269 8.18 3.52 -4.71
N ARG A 270 7.82 2.74 -3.68
CA ARG A 270 6.44 2.35 -3.34
C ARG A 270 5.76 3.29 -2.37
N TYR A 271 6.56 3.86 -1.48
CA TYR A 271 6.11 4.77 -0.45
C TYR A 271 7.16 5.85 -0.28
N CYS A 272 6.74 7.09 -0.16
CA CYS A 272 7.63 8.21 0.16
C CYS A 272 6.85 9.24 0.96
N ALA A 273 7.33 9.55 2.17
CA ALA A 273 6.69 10.52 3.04
C ALA A 273 7.71 11.33 3.85
N ALA A 274 7.43 12.60 4.07
CA ALA A 274 8.11 13.40 5.07
C ALA A 274 7.56 13.03 6.46
N ILE A 275 8.47 12.71 7.37
CA ILE A 275 8.16 12.28 8.74
C ILE A 275 8.87 13.17 9.76
N THR A 276 8.36 13.22 10.99
CA THR A 276 9.12 13.78 12.12
C THR A 276 10.23 12.84 12.54
N GLY A 277 11.32 13.35 13.13
CA GLY A 277 12.38 12.52 13.71
C GLY A 277 13.79 12.97 13.30
N ALA A 278 14.78 12.13 13.56
CA ALA A 278 16.18 12.38 13.16
C ALA A 278 16.37 12.25 11.63
N HIS A 279 15.64 11.32 11.02
CA HIS A 279 15.42 11.23 9.58
C HIS A 279 14.07 11.88 9.28
N ASN A 280 14.01 12.68 8.21
CA ASN A 280 12.85 13.47 7.87
C ASN A 280 12.17 13.03 6.55
N LEU A 281 12.66 11.95 5.94
CA LEU A 281 12.01 11.26 4.84
C LEU A 281 12.04 9.74 5.07
N LEU A 282 10.90 9.07 4.87
CA LEU A 282 10.78 7.62 4.89
C LEU A 282 10.43 7.14 3.48
N VAL A 283 11.19 6.19 2.96
CA VAL A 283 11.04 5.67 1.60
C VAL A 283 11.00 4.15 1.63
N GLU A 284 10.02 3.53 0.97
CA GLU A 284 9.99 2.08 0.73
C GLU A 284 10.28 1.81 -0.74
N VAL A 285 11.21 0.88 -1.02
CA VAL A 285 11.56 0.49 -2.39
C VAL A 285 11.34 -0.99 -2.64
N CYS A 286 10.96 -1.33 -3.88
CA CYS A 286 10.90 -2.70 -4.41
C CYS A 286 11.85 -2.84 -5.60
N LEU A 287 12.68 -3.89 -5.56
CA LEU A 287 13.78 -4.12 -6.48
C LEU A 287 13.87 -5.62 -6.81
N LYS A 288 14.54 -5.97 -7.91
CA LYS A 288 14.64 -7.38 -8.34
C LYS A 288 15.71 -8.13 -7.55
N HIS A 289 16.86 -7.50 -7.34
CA HIS A 289 18.03 -8.09 -6.69
C HIS A 289 18.73 -7.11 -5.74
N GLU A 290 19.55 -7.62 -4.83
CA GLU A 290 20.31 -6.82 -3.86
C GLU A 290 21.32 -5.90 -4.55
N ALA A 291 21.87 -6.32 -5.69
CA ALA A 291 22.71 -5.47 -6.54
C ALA A 291 21.96 -4.25 -7.08
N ASP A 292 20.64 -4.36 -7.28
CA ASP A 292 19.81 -3.22 -7.68
C ASP A 292 19.60 -2.25 -6.52
N LEU A 293 19.54 -2.74 -5.27
CA LEU A 293 19.52 -1.88 -4.09
C LEU A 293 20.82 -1.10 -3.97
N TYR A 294 21.96 -1.77 -4.12
CA TYR A 294 23.26 -1.10 -4.10
C TYR A 294 23.34 0.01 -5.17
N ARG A 295 22.90 -0.27 -6.41
CA ARG A 295 22.83 0.75 -7.47
C ARG A 295 21.81 1.84 -7.18
N PHE A 296 20.66 1.52 -6.62
CA PHE A 296 19.68 2.53 -6.21
C PHE A 296 20.28 3.51 -5.19
N LEU A 297 21.01 3.01 -4.19
CA LEU A 297 21.68 3.84 -3.20
C LEU A 297 22.84 4.65 -3.81
N GLY A 298 23.74 3.99 -4.55
CA GLY A 298 24.98 4.60 -5.04
C GLY A 298 24.82 5.44 -6.31
N GLU A 299 23.80 5.18 -7.12
CA GLU A 299 23.55 5.90 -8.36
C GLU A 299 22.32 6.78 -8.20
N ARG A 300 21.14 6.24 -7.87
CA ARG A 300 19.89 7.01 -7.89
C ARG A 300 19.82 8.02 -6.75
N LEU A 301 20.04 7.59 -5.49
CA LEU A 301 20.02 8.51 -4.35
C LEU A 301 21.18 9.52 -4.38
N ALA A 302 22.34 9.13 -4.92
CA ALA A 302 23.51 10.00 -5.01
C ALA A 302 23.30 11.26 -5.88
N HIS A 303 22.29 11.28 -6.77
CA HIS A 303 21.93 12.48 -7.54
C HIS A 303 21.34 13.60 -6.67
N PHE A 304 20.89 13.30 -5.46
CA PHE A 304 20.27 14.27 -4.56
C PHE A 304 21.30 14.78 -3.54
N ALA A 305 21.95 15.90 -3.87
CA ALA A 305 22.96 16.53 -3.00
C ALA A 305 22.44 16.93 -1.61
N ASP A 306 21.12 17.08 -1.44
CA ASP A 306 20.49 17.41 -0.17
C ASP A 306 20.31 16.20 0.77
N ILE A 307 20.49 14.96 0.28
CA ILE A 307 20.51 13.76 1.13
C ILE A 307 21.86 13.70 1.84
N THR A 308 21.85 13.77 3.16
CA THR A 308 23.07 13.76 3.99
C THR A 308 23.32 12.41 4.66
N GLU A 309 22.28 11.66 4.98
CA GLU A 309 22.39 10.35 5.62
C GLU A 309 21.29 9.42 5.08
N VAL A 310 21.61 8.13 4.99
CA VAL A 310 20.69 7.07 4.56
C VAL A 310 20.86 5.89 5.51
N ASP A 311 19.81 5.56 6.24
CA ASP A 311 19.70 4.31 6.99
C ASP A 311 18.83 3.33 6.21
N THR A 312 19.28 2.09 6.07
CA THR A 312 18.69 1.09 5.17
C THR A 312 18.41 -0.20 5.93
N GLU A 313 17.14 -0.61 5.97
CA GLU A 313 16.73 -1.88 6.54
C GLU A 313 15.93 -2.68 5.49
N LEU A 314 16.37 -3.89 5.16
CA LEU A 314 15.64 -4.79 4.27
C LEU A 314 14.36 -5.26 4.95
N ILE A 315 13.25 -5.32 4.21
CA ILE A 315 12.01 -5.93 4.70
C ILE A 315 12.16 -7.44 4.60
N THR A 316 12.19 -8.12 5.75
CA THR A 316 12.35 -9.58 5.82
C THR A 316 11.03 -10.31 5.71
N HIS A 317 9.95 -9.70 6.21
CA HIS A 317 8.60 -10.21 6.08
C HIS A 317 7.58 -9.09 6.22
N ALA A 318 6.56 -9.08 5.36
CA ALA A 318 5.40 -8.22 5.53
C ALA A 318 4.21 -9.06 5.99
N TYR A 319 3.70 -8.76 7.18
CA TYR A 319 2.52 -9.40 7.74
C TYR A 319 1.23 -8.66 7.35
N LYS A 320 1.29 -7.35 7.11
CA LYS A 320 0.14 -6.56 6.65
C LYS A 320 0.59 -5.40 5.76
N ARG A 321 -0.14 -5.14 4.68
CA ARG A 321 0.03 -3.99 3.78
C ARG A 321 -1.32 -3.39 3.44
N GLY A 322 -1.53 -2.09 3.69
CA GLY A 322 -2.75 -1.40 3.29
C GLY A 322 -4.04 -2.12 3.74
N SER A 323 -4.15 -2.52 5.01
CA SER A 323 -5.26 -3.34 5.55
C SER A 323 -5.36 -4.80 5.08
N VAL A 324 -4.50 -5.27 4.17
CA VAL A 324 -4.50 -6.66 3.70
C VAL A 324 -3.53 -7.49 4.54
N ILE A 325 -4.03 -8.55 5.19
CA ILE A 325 -3.26 -9.49 6.00
C ILE A 325 -2.55 -10.53 5.12
N LYS A 326 -1.26 -10.72 5.43
CA LYS A 326 -0.24 -11.66 4.96
C LYS A 326 -0.28 -13.07 5.55
N ASP A 327 -1.10 -14.01 5.08
CA ASP A 327 -1.12 -15.41 5.57
C ASP A 327 -0.63 -16.44 4.52
N GLY A 328 0.42 -16.12 3.76
CA GLY A 328 1.05 -17.03 2.77
C GLY A 328 0.33 -17.14 1.42
N THR A 329 -0.97 -16.86 1.40
CA THR A 329 -1.80 -16.41 0.25
C THR A 329 -2.82 -15.40 0.81
N PHE A 330 -3.41 -14.52 0.00
CA PHE A 330 -4.45 -13.59 0.49
C PHE A 330 -5.75 -14.37 0.76
N ALA A 331 -5.78 -15.12 1.86
CA ALA A 331 -6.97 -15.85 2.28
C ALA A 331 -8.13 -14.86 2.54
N HIS A 332 -9.35 -15.29 2.22
CA HIS A 332 -10.57 -14.55 2.52
C HIS A 332 -10.71 -14.40 4.04
N GLY A 333 -10.54 -13.17 4.53
CA GLY A 333 -11.02 -12.80 5.86
C GLY A 333 -12.55 -12.72 5.81
N GLY A 334 -13.21 -13.85 6.05
CA GLY A 334 -14.66 -13.95 6.14
C GLY A 334 -15.09 -15.33 6.61
N GLU A 335 -15.72 -15.34 7.79
CA GLU A 335 -16.50 -16.43 8.41
C GLU A 335 -15.74 -17.47 9.25
N GLY A 336 -15.68 -17.19 10.56
CA GLY A 336 -15.71 -18.19 11.62
C GLY A 336 -16.82 -17.77 12.59
N HIS A 337 -17.72 -18.71 12.89
CA HIS A 337 -19.03 -18.58 13.56
C HIS A 337 -19.18 -17.57 14.69
#